data_AF-E4QBM5-F1
#
_entry.id   AF-E4QBM5-F1
#
_cell.length_a   1.000
_cell.length_b   1.000
_cell.length_c   1.000
_cell.angle_alpha   90.00
_cell.angle_beta   90.00
_cell.angle_gamma   90.00
#
_symmetry.space_group_name_H-M   'P 1'
#
loop_
_entity.id
_entity.type
_entity.pdbx_description
1 polymer ?
#
loop_
_entity_poly.entity_id
_entity_poly.type
_entity_poly.pdbx_seq_one_letter_code
_entity_poly.pdbx_strand_id
1 'polypeptide(L)'
;MRKLLSFVVILSLLLSFTFPVAQAGTITQKVQAAINKIDYITAGKFVTSLLVGAKVKPDKPLDYWGKAVKMGLIPGEVKKDRPITRAQASYIVWKLINAVPELKDKNIPVEVRRVPPTEAFMRGICFFGGPLASNYDIFNRQIVGYDLTDFIQGYQLLVMEYKYADGRTEYKYVWDRYKGTSLAPGTYKYIDDPFRKILAEFKKKYPDKTVYAPRPYQKGWMFTLDPLVEVKKLSYPFILSQKRISSFGLPYTDSRQFSKPEDVVDALIYKDTLIEQLKIPLTRFDLAAITYLYHTQGREVFQGGIANYNIKEHPYFNMYLEDYLINYPRKYPTDHTRFAYYCKDYSKIPQLYREPMLRLADLGIITPDQSALYIGVYYFNAGKTLTRAEAVQMIARVFDKSKRDVLDEVTIKLDNYWVPKAQIGAGYYVYYDSQKLKFKSSENSYTFDTFGHFKITSATATFRVEELKSAFIIKTLVRRVPNEYGNWGLATFVYGGKSTNFNQCTVQPYDDFDDPKTDYLWENYKTILVNFVPIAYRDELQKDLKTYSFAKIKSMTTSRTIAKNYGDIYVVYTAGNFFGVDTIRYELYTTLPNYIREGKGYYLVLSAKPNTKYVQ
;
A
#
# COMPACT_ATOMS: atom_id res chain seq x y z
N MET A 1 -27.75 -9.09 -1.92
CA MET A 1 -27.27 -10.20 -2.79
C MET A 1 -28.33 -10.72 -3.78
N ARG A 2 -29.56 -11.06 -3.38
CA ARG A 2 -30.60 -11.58 -4.31
C ARG A 2 -30.89 -10.68 -5.53
N LYS A 3 -31.02 -9.35 -5.34
CA LYS A 3 -31.26 -8.39 -6.46
C LYS A 3 -30.06 -8.23 -7.42
N LEU A 4 -28.85 -8.56 -6.98
CA LEU A 4 -27.61 -8.46 -7.78
C LEU A 4 -27.39 -9.71 -8.65
N LEU A 5 -27.73 -10.89 -8.11
CA LEU A 5 -27.81 -12.13 -8.87
C LEU A 5 -28.88 -12.04 -9.95
N SER A 6 -30.04 -11.46 -9.65
CA SER A 6 -31.07 -11.19 -10.65
C SER A 6 -30.57 -10.25 -11.76
N PHE A 7 -29.77 -9.22 -11.46
CA PHE A 7 -29.22 -8.32 -12.47
C PHE A 7 -28.17 -9.00 -13.36
N VAL A 8 -27.26 -9.81 -12.79
CA VAL A 8 -26.31 -10.60 -13.60
C VAL A 8 -27.04 -11.65 -14.42
N VAL A 9 -28.04 -12.33 -13.87
CA VAL A 9 -28.87 -13.31 -14.59
C VAL A 9 -29.70 -12.63 -15.69
N ILE A 10 -30.26 -11.45 -15.46
CA ILE A 10 -31.01 -10.67 -16.47
C ILE A 10 -30.06 -10.10 -17.55
N LEU A 11 -28.86 -9.63 -17.19
CA LEU A 11 -27.85 -9.19 -18.16
C LEU A 11 -27.30 -10.37 -18.97
N SER A 12 -27.08 -11.52 -18.32
CA SER A 12 -26.70 -12.78 -18.95
C SER A 12 -27.82 -13.32 -19.85
N LEU A 13 -29.10 -13.22 -19.44
CA LEU A 13 -30.28 -13.57 -20.24
C LEU A 13 -30.43 -12.64 -21.46
N LEU A 14 -30.36 -11.33 -21.27
CA LEU A 14 -30.41 -10.33 -22.35
C LEU A 14 -29.26 -10.48 -23.35
N LEU A 15 -28.11 -11.02 -22.93
CA LEU A 15 -26.95 -11.29 -23.77
C LEU A 15 -26.90 -12.72 -24.34
N SER A 16 -27.79 -13.62 -23.91
CA SER A 16 -27.88 -15.02 -24.37
C SER A 16 -29.05 -15.31 -25.32
N PHE A 17 -29.93 -14.34 -25.59
CA PHE A 17 -30.94 -14.43 -26.65
C PHE A 17 -30.33 -14.30 -28.07
N THR A 18 -29.44 -15.21 -28.43
CA THR A 18 -29.18 -15.67 -29.80
C THR A 18 -28.48 -17.02 -29.71
N PHE A 19 -29.16 -18.11 -29.31
CA PHE A 19 -28.96 -19.50 -29.78
C PHE A 19 -30.01 -20.41 -29.10
N PRO A 20 -30.60 -21.39 -29.81
CA PRO A 20 -31.53 -22.34 -29.20
C PRO A 20 -30.78 -23.30 -28.27
N VAL A 21 -31.34 -23.49 -27.08
CA VAL A 21 -30.88 -24.47 -26.09
C VAL A 21 -31.05 -25.87 -26.68
N ALA A 22 -29.97 -26.63 -26.81
CA ALA A 22 -30.01 -28.07 -27.10
C ALA A 22 -29.37 -28.84 -25.95
N GLN A 23 -30.09 -29.87 -25.49
CA GLN A 23 -29.76 -30.75 -24.36
C GLN A 23 -28.41 -31.46 -24.51
N ALA A 24 -27.83 -31.76 -23.35
CA ALA A 24 -26.59 -32.52 -23.21
C ALA A 24 -26.67 -33.89 -23.90
N GLY A 25 -25.66 -34.19 -24.72
CA GLY A 25 -25.49 -35.52 -25.31
C GLY A 25 -25.34 -35.57 -26.83
N THR A 26 -24.57 -34.66 -27.44
CA THR A 26 -23.85 -34.86 -28.73
C THR A 26 -23.11 -33.57 -29.10
N ILE A 27 -21.97 -33.32 -28.44
CA ILE A 27 -21.05 -32.25 -28.84
C ILE A 27 -20.25 -32.77 -30.05
N THR A 28 -20.84 -32.70 -31.24
CA THR A 28 -20.12 -32.92 -32.50
C THR A 28 -19.33 -31.67 -32.88
N GLN A 29 -18.24 -31.85 -33.62
CA GLN A 29 -17.24 -30.86 -34.07
C GLN A 29 -17.76 -29.47 -34.50
N LYS A 30 -19.05 -29.33 -34.84
CA LYS A 30 -19.72 -28.03 -35.11
C LYS A 30 -19.85 -27.15 -33.85
N VAL A 31 -20.01 -27.72 -32.66
CA VAL A 31 -20.01 -26.96 -31.39
C VAL A 31 -18.59 -26.47 -31.05
N GLN A 32 -17.56 -27.29 -31.33
CA GLN A 32 -16.15 -26.86 -31.19
C GLN A 32 -15.80 -25.74 -32.18
N ALA A 33 -16.35 -25.77 -33.40
CA ALA A 33 -16.22 -24.69 -34.38
C ALA A 33 -17.00 -23.41 -34.01
N ALA A 34 -18.13 -23.54 -33.31
CA ALA A 34 -18.93 -22.41 -32.82
C ALA A 34 -18.34 -21.76 -31.54
N ILE A 35 -17.68 -22.53 -30.67
CA ILE A 35 -16.91 -22.04 -29.51
C ILE A 35 -15.70 -21.20 -29.97
N ASN A 36 -15.19 -21.42 -31.18
CA ASN A 36 -14.05 -20.71 -31.74
C ASN A 36 -14.38 -19.36 -32.39
N LYS A 37 -15.65 -18.92 -32.42
CA LYS A 37 -16.01 -17.58 -32.92
C LYS A 37 -16.04 -16.60 -31.75
N ILE A 38 -15.00 -15.77 -31.64
CA ILE A 38 -14.96 -14.68 -30.67
C ILE A 38 -16.19 -13.79 -30.89
N ASP A 39 -17.12 -13.80 -29.94
CA ASP A 39 -18.38 -13.05 -30.01
C ASP A 39 -18.17 -11.63 -29.47
N TYR A 40 -18.01 -10.68 -30.39
CA TYR A 40 -17.82 -9.27 -30.09
C TYR A 40 -19.14 -8.57 -29.80
N ILE A 41 -19.16 -7.65 -28.84
CA ILE A 41 -20.35 -6.85 -28.55
C ILE A 41 -20.45 -5.67 -29.52
N THR A 42 -21.66 -5.39 -30.02
CA THR A 42 -21.91 -4.16 -30.79
C THR A 42 -22.09 -2.96 -29.87
N ALA A 43 -21.79 -1.76 -30.38
CA ALA A 43 -21.95 -0.51 -29.62
C ALA A 43 -23.38 -0.32 -29.10
N GLY A 44 -24.39 -0.64 -29.90
CA GLY A 44 -25.80 -0.53 -29.52
C GLY A 44 -26.17 -1.43 -28.34
N LYS A 45 -25.72 -2.70 -28.34
CA LYS A 45 -25.96 -3.63 -27.23
C LYS A 45 -25.24 -3.18 -25.95
N PHE A 46 -24.01 -2.68 -26.09
CA PHE A 46 -23.23 -2.17 -24.97
C PHE A 46 -23.91 -0.95 -24.31
N VAL A 47 -24.28 0.05 -25.11
CA VAL A 47 -24.97 1.27 -24.65
C VAL A 47 -26.31 0.96 -23.99
N THR A 48 -27.11 0.09 -24.60
CA THR A 48 -28.40 -0.33 -24.04
C THR A 48 -28.20 -0.94 -22.66
N SER A 49 -27.22 -1.84 -22.51
CA SER A 49 -26.92 -2.49 -21.23
C SER A 49 -26.50 -1.50 -20.15
N LEU A 50 -25.70 -0.48 -20.52
CA LEU A 50 -25.28 0.58 -19.62
C LEU A 50 -26.46 1.46 -19.16
N LEU A 51 -27.29 1.94 -20.09
CA LEU A 51 -28.42 2.81 -19.75
C LEU A 51 -29.49 2.09 -18.92
N VAL A 52 -29.77 0.82 -19.24
CA VAL A 52 -30.64 -0.04 -18.43
C VAL A 52 -30.06 -0.20 -17.02
N GLY A 53 -28.77 -0.51 -16.89
CA GLY A 53 -28.10 -0.62 -15.59
C GLY A 53 -28.11 0.67 -14.78
N ALA A 54 -27.98 1.82 -15.46
CA ALA A 54 -28.07 3.15 -14.88
C ALA A 54 -29.51 3.61 -14.61
N LYS A 55 -30.52 2.79 -14.95
CA LYS A 55 -31.96 3.12 -14.84
C LYS A 55 -32.36 4.37 -15.62
N VAL A 56 -31.64 4.70 -16.69
CA VAL A 56 -31.98 5.81 -17.59
C VAL A 56 -33.09 5.35 -18.53
N LYS A 57 -34.24 6.03 -18.49
CA LYS A 57 -35.36 5.72 -19.37
C LYS A 57 -35.12 6.30 -20.79
N PRO A 58 -35.38 5.53 -21.86
CA PRO A 58 -35.35 6.04 -23.22
C PRO A 58 -36.57 6.94 -23.46
N ASP A 59 -36.45 7.89 -24.40
CA ASP A 59 -37.55 8.82 -24.71
C ASP A 59 -38.67 8.14 -25.53
N LYS A 60 -38.33 7.07 -26.26
CA LYS A 60 -39.26 6.21 -27.01
C LYS A 60 -39.07 4.75 -26.56
N PRO A 61 -40.08 3.87 -26.68
CA PRO A 61 -39.94 2.46 -26.31
C PRO A 61 -38.69 1.83 -26.95
N LEU A 62 -37.79 1.32 -26.09
CA LEU A 62 -36.55 0.63 -26.45
C LEU A 62 -35.49 1.46 -27.21
N ASP A 63 -35.67 2.77 -27.42
CA ASP A 63 -34.70 3.63 -28.13
C ASP A 63 -33.58 4.14 -27.21
N TYR A 64 -32.77 3.22 -26.69
CA TYR A 64 -31.61 3.54 -25.85
C TYR A 64 -30.48 4.19 -26.64
N TRP A 65 -30.34 3.88 -27.92
CA TRP A 65 -29.33 4.50 -28.77
C TRP A 65 -29.62 5.99 -29.00
N GLY A 66 -30.84 6.33 -29.41
CA GLY A 66 -31.26 7.72 -29.59
C GLY A 66 -31.13 8.53 -28.28
N LYS A 67 -31.48 7.91 -27.15
CA LYS A 67 -31.26 8.51 -25.82
C LYS A 67 -29.78 8.81 -25.56
N ALA A 68 -28.89 7.84 -25.81
CA ALA A 68 -27.45 8.01 -25.59
C ALA A 68 -26.84 9.10 -26.48
N VAL A 69 -27.31 9.23 -27.74
CA VAL A 69 -26.90 10.29 -28.66
C VAL A 69 -27.32 11.66 -28.11
N LYS A 70 -28.58 11.83 -27.69
CA LYS A 70 -29.07 13.08 -27.08
C LYS A 70 -28.31 13.47 -25.81
N MET A 71 -27.88 12.48 -25.03
CA MET A 71 -27.04 12.68 -23.85
C MET A 71 -25.56 12.98 -24.18
N GLY A 72 -25.17 12.98 -25.46
CA GLY A 72 -23.79 13.25 -25.88
C GLY A 72 -22.79 12.15 -25.49
N LEU A 73 -23.27 10.90 -25.29
CA LEU A 73 -22.43 9.79 -24.85
C LEU A 73 -21.64 9.16 -26.00
N ILE A 74 -22.17 9.22 -27.21
CA ILE A 74 -21.65 8.50 -28.38
C ILE A 74 -20.71 9.43 -29.17
N PRO A 75 -19.44 9.06 -29.36
CA PRO A 75 -18.55 9.83 -30.22
C PRO A 75 -18.90 9.58 -31.70
N GLY A 76 -18.67 10.57 -32.56
CA GLY A 76 -19.27 10.63 -33.91
C GLY A 76 -18.89 9.49 -34.85
N GLU A 77 -17.72 8.89 -34.65
CA GLU A 77 -17.20 7.76 -35.43
C GLU A 77 -17.83 6.40 -35.04
N VAL A 78 -18.51 6.30 -33.91
CA VAL A 78 -19.07 5.03 -33.41
C VAL A 78 -20.45 4.77 -34.00
N LYS A 79 -20.59 3.58 -34.61
CA LYS A 79 -21.84 3.13 -35.27
C LYS A 79 -22.54 2.06 -34.45
N LYS A 80 -23.87 2.16 -34.31
CA LYS A 80 -24.74 1.29 -33.48
C LYS A 80 -24.48 -0.21 -33.68
N ASP A 81 -24.41 -0.65 -34.93
CA ASP A 81 -24.36 -2.08 -35.27
C ASP A 81 -22.94 -2.60 -35.52
N ARG A 82 -21.92 -1.83 -35.16
CA ARG A 82 -20.51 -2.23 -35.28
C ARG A 82 -19.95 -2.67 -33.92
N PRO A 83 -18.98 -3.61 -33.93
CA PRO A 83 -18.22 -3.93 -32.73
C PRO A 83 -17.57 -2.69 -32.12
N ILE A 84 -17.50 -2.64 -30.79
CA ILE A 84 -16.92 -1.49 -30.07
C ILE A 84 -15.51 -1.82 -29.59
N THR A 85 -14.58 -0.86 -29.69
CA THR A 85 -13.24 -0.99 -29.13
C THR A 85 -13.22 -0.62 -27.64
N ARG A 86 -12.18 -1.06 -26.93
CA ARG A 86 -11.96 -0.71 -25.52
C ARG A 86 -11.92 0.81 -25.29
N ALA A 87 -11.27 1.55 -26.17
CA ALA A 87 -11.19 3.01 -26.08
C ALA A 87 -12.56 3.69 -26.26
N GLN A 88 -13.34 3.26 -27.25
CA GLN A 88 -14.70 3.76 -27.48
C GLN A 88 -15.63 3.44 -26.31
N ALA A 89 -15.57 2.21 -25.79
CA ALA A 89 -16.34 1.80 -24.63
C ALA A 89 -15.95 2.61 -23.38
N SER A 90 -14.66 2.88 -23.20
CA SER A 90 -14.13 3.70 -22.10
C SER A 90 -14.67 5.13 -22.18
N TYR A 91 -14.69 5.73 -23.37
CA TYR A 91 -15.28 7.05 -23.57
C TYR A 91 -16.77 7.09 -23.19
N ILE A 92 -17.56 6.16 -23.71
CA ILE A 92 -19.00 6.08 -23.44
C ILE A 92 -19.27 5.90 -21.94
N VAL A 93 -18.54 5.01 -21.28
CA VAL A 93 -18.68 4.76 -19.84
C VAL A 93 -18.32 6.00 -19.03
N TRP A 94 -17.20 6.67 -19.34
CA TRP A 94 -16.79 7.88 -18.64
C TRP A 94 -17.81 9.01 -18.80
N LYS A 95 -18.32 9.23 -20.02
CA LYS A 95 -19.38 10.20 -20.28
C LYS A 95 -20.66 9.87 -19.51
N LEU A 96 -21.05 8.60 -19.47
CA LEU A 96 -22.23 8.16 -18.72
C LEU A 96 -22.10 8.42 -17.22
N ILE A 97 -20.94 8.07 -16.62
CA ILE A 97 -20.68 8.33 -15.19
C ILE A 97 -20.85 9.81 -14.87
N ASN A 98 -20.39 10.71 -15.75
CA ASN A 98 -20.50 12.16 -15.52
C ASN A 98 -21.90 12.72 -15.81
N ALA A 99 -22.66 12.11 -16.71
CA ALA A 99 -23.98 12.56 -17.10
C ALA A 99 -25.11 12.10 -16.15
N VAL A 100 -24.89 11.03 -15.39
CA VAL A 100 -25.88 10.47 -14.46
C VAL A 100 -25.45 10.77 -13.02
N PRO A 101 -26.16 11.65 -12.28
CA PRO A 101 -25.77 12.09 -10.93
C PRO A 101 -25.49 10.94 -9.97
N GLU A 102 -26.35 9.91 -9.96
CA GLU A 102 -26.18 8.76 -9.06
C GLU A 102 -24.91 7.95 -9.36
N LEU A 103 -24.46 7.93 -10.61
CA LEU A 103 -23.19 7.32 -10.98
C LEU A 103 -22.02 8.23 -10.66
N LYS A 104 -22.16 9.54 -10.84
CA LYS A 104 -21.12 10.51 -10.50
C LYS A 104 -20.82 10.47 -9.00
N ASP A 105 -21.85 10.63 -8.18
CA ASP A 105 -21.76 10.68 -6.71
C ASP A 105 -21.19 9.40 -6.11
N LYS A 106 -21.55 8.25 -6.70
CA LYS A 106 -21.06 6.94 -6.28
C LYS A 106 -19.59 6.71 -6.64
N ASN A 107 -19.16 7.20 -7.79
CA ASN A 107 -17.89 6.78 -8.40
C ASN A 107 -16.78 7.81 -8.29
N ILE A 108 -17.10 9.09 -8.32
CA ILE A 108 -16.13 10.17 -8.38
C ILE A 108 -16.08 10.85 -7.01
N PRO A 109 -14.89 10.90 -6.37
CA PRO A 109 -14.74 11.67 -5.15
C PRO A 109 -14.98 13.17 -5.42
N VAL A 110 -15.66 13.85 -4.49
CA VAL A 110 -15.82 15.31 -4.53
C VAL A 110 -14.57 16.03 -4.06
N GLU A 111 -13.74 15.37 -3.25
CA GLU A 111 -12.46 15.89 -2.76
C GLU A 111 -11.44 14.75 -2.69
N VAL A 112 -10.22 15.02 -3.16
CA VAL A 112 -9.06 14.14 -2.98
C VAL A 112 -7.93 14.98 -2.43
N ARG A 113 -7.34 14.58 -1.31
CA ARG A 113 -6.20 15.30 -0.72
C ARG A 113 -5.16 14.37 -0.12
N ARG A 114 -3.93 14.88 -0.06
CA ARG A 114 -2.85 14.30 0.74
C ARG A 114 -3.05 14.72 2.19
N VAL A 115 -3.12 13.74 3.09
CA VAL A 115 -3.19 13.97 4.53
C VAL A 115 -1.76 13.90 5.08
N PRO A 116 -1.24 14.96 5.71
CA PRO A 116 0.04 14.90 6.39
C PRO A 116 0.06 13.76 7.42
N PRO A 117 1.13 12.95 7.52
CA PRO A 117 1.24 11.89 8.51
C PRO A 117 0.95 12.33 9.94
N THR A 118 1.37 13.55 10.34
CA THR A 118 1.01 14.08 11.66
C THR A 118 -0.49 14.25 11.80
N GLU A 119 -1.17 14.83 10.82
CA GLU A 119 -2.64 14.97 10.81
C GLU A 119 -3.35 13.62 10.75
N ALA A 120 -2.86 12.68 9.92
CA ALA A 120 -3.42 11.34 9.81
C ALA A 120 -3.34 10.60 11.15
N PHE A 121 -2.24 10.81 11.88
CA PHE A 121 -2.12 10.36 13.25
C PHE A 121 -3.11 11.07 14.17
N MET A 122 -3.17 12.41 14.19
CA MET A 122 -4.11 13.22 14.99
C MET A 122 -5.59 12.88 14.79
N ARG A 123 -5.95 12.34 13.63
CA ARG A 123 -7.33 12.01 13.28
C ARG A 123 -7.66 10.54 13.50
N GLY A 124 -6.71 9.74 13.98
CA GLY A 124 -6.92 8.32 14.19
C GLY A 124 -7.03 7.53 12.88
N ILE A 125 -6.37 7.95 11.80
CA ILE A 125 -6.41 7.30 10.48
C ILE A 125 -5.30 6.26 10.34
N CYS A 126 -4.10 6.66 10.74
CA CYS A 126 -2.97 5.77 10.86
C CYS A 126 -1.98 6.37 11.83
N PHE A 127 -1.32 5.51 12.57
CA PHE A 127 -0.21 5.83 13.41
C PHE A 127 1.09 5.79 12.60
N PHE A 128 1.89 6.84 12.68
CA PHE A 128 3.26 6.86 12.15
C PHE A 128 4.24 6.78 13.32
N GLY A 129 4.87 5.62 13.53
CA GLY A 129 5.78 5.39 14.64
C GLY A 129 6.93 6.36 14.67
N GLY A 130 6.88 7.26 15.66
CA GLY A 130 8.07 7.56 16.45
C GLY A 130 8.40 6.36 17.35
N PRO A 131 9.52 6.43 18.06
CA PRO A 131 10.27 5.28 18.54
C PRO A 131 9.58 4.42 19.60
N LEU A 132 10.22 3.29 19.90
CA LEU A 132 10.00 2.51 21.11
C LEU A 132 10.21 3.44 22.32
N ALA A 133 9.14 3.84 23.02
CA ALA A 133 9.22 4.68 24.22
C ALA A 133 10.07 4.06 25.34
N SER A 134 10.36 2.75 25.24
CA SER A 134 11.30 2.04 26.11
C SER A 134 12.76 2.47 25.93
N ASN A 135 13.13 3.06 24.79
CA ASN A 135 14.50 3.47 24.47
C ASN A 135 14.72 5.00 24.56
N TYR A 136 13.84 5.69 25.30
CA TYR A 136 14.07 7.08 25.69
C TYR A 136 14.98 7.13 26.90
N ASP A 137 16.21 7.60 26.68
CA ASP A 137 17.17 7.92 27.73
C ASP A 137 17.36 9.44 27.79
N ILE A 138 16.67 10.06 28.73
CA ILE A 138 16.74 11.50 28.96
C ILE A 138 18.11 11.95 29.47
N PHE A 139 18.80 11.11 30.23
CA PHE A 139 20.10 11.43 30.81
C PHE A 139 21.17 11.51 29.72
N ASN A 140 21.11 10.57 28.78
CA ASN A 140 21.96 10.57 27.58
C ASN A 140 21.37 11.35 26.41
N ARG A 141 20.27 12.10 26.63
CA ARG A 141 19.67 12.99 25.62
C ARG A 141 19.22 12.26 24.35
N GLN A 142 19.04 10.95 24.46
CA GLN A 142 18.85 10.03 23.36
C GLN A 142 17.38 9.65 23.23
N ILE A 143 16.84 9.91 22.04
CA ILE A 143 15.50 9.55 21.63
C ILE A 143 15.67 8.62 20.44
N VAL A 144 16.12 7.40 20.73
CA VAL A 144 16.43 6.37 19.74
C VAL A 144 15.23 6.22 18.82
N GLY A 145 15.38 6.50 17.52
CA GLY A 145 14.32 6.39 16.52
C GLY A 145 13.56 7.67 16.17
N TYR A 146 14.16 8.82 16.49
CA TYR A 146 13.91 10.12 15.86
C TYR A 146 14.93 10.51 14.80
N ASP A 147 15.53 9.52 14.14
CA ASP A 147 16.47 9.82 13.06
C ASP A 147 15.73 10.57 11.95
N LEU A 148 16.12 11.84 11.76
CA LEU A 148 15.41 12.78 10.90
C LEU A 148 15.26 12.23 9.47
N THR A 149 16.30 11.53 9.00
CA THR A 149 16.32 10.90 7.67
C THR A 149 15.33 9.74 7.55
N ASP A 150 15.09 9.00 8.63
CA ASP A 150 14.09 7.92 8.67
C ASP A 150 12.68 8.50 8.61
N PHE A 151 12.46 9.64 9.28
CA PHE A 151 11.22 10.38 9.15
C PHE A 151 11.03 10.87 7.72
N ILE A 152 12.01 11.55 7.12
CA ILE A 152 11.90 12.01 5.73
C ILE A 152 11.61 10.83 4.77
N GLN A 153 12.29 9.70 4.96
CA GLN A 153 12.03 8.46 4.21
C GLN A 153 10.60 7.96 4.41
N GLY A 154 10.09 8.04 5.64
CA GLY A 154 8.74 7.65 6.00
C GLY A 154 7.64 8.31 5.17
N TYR A 155 7.85 9.57 4.78
CA TYR A 155 6.93 10.40 3.99
C TYR A 155 6.88 10.03 2.49
N GLN A 156 7.62 9.00 2.09
CA GLN A 156 7.37 8.28 0.83
C GLN A 156 6.06 7.50 0.87
N LEU A 157 5.52 7.18 2.05
CA LEU A 157 4.13 6.76 2.17
C LEU A 157 3.23 7.99 2.35
N LEU A 158 2.39 8.21 1.35
CA LEU A 158 1.33 9.21 1.40
C LEU A 158 0.03 8.59 1.89
N VAL A 159 -0.71 9.33 2.71
CA VAL A 159 -2.10 9.01 3.06
C VAL A 159 -2.99 9.86 2.16
N MET A 160 -3.74 9.21 1.26
CA MET A 160 -4.68 9.88 0.36
C MET A 160 -6.10 9.72 0.89
N GLU A 161 -6.76 10.83 1.17
CA GLU A 161 -8.16 10.88 1.59
C GLU A 161 -9.06 11.17 0.38
N TYR A 162 -10.09 10.35 0.19
CA TYR A 162 -11.10 10.47 -0.85
C TYR A 162 -12.46 10.66 -0.19
N LYS A 163 -13.07 11.84 -0.37
CA LYS A 163 -14.44 12.10 0.11
C LYS A 163 -15.42 12.01 -1.04
N TYR A 164 -16.56 11.39 -0.80
CA TYR A 164 -17.64 11.20 -1.78
C TYR A 164 -18.87 12.02 -1.41
N ALA A 165 -19.75 12.28 -2.38
CA ALA A 165 -20.95 13.10 -2.19
C ALA A 165 -21.94 12.48 -1.19
N ASP A 166 -21.91 11.16 -1.00
CA ASP A 166 -22.72 10.41 -0.03
C ASP A 166 -22.18 10.50 1.42
N GLY A 167 -21.12 11.28 1.67
CA GLY A 167 -20.48 11.41 2.98
C GLY A 167 -19.47 10.31 3.31
N ARG A 168 -19.29 9.32 2.43
CA ARG A 168 -18.27 8.28 2.61
C ARG A 168 -16.87 8.88 2.46
N THR A 169 -15.97 8.44 3.33
CA THR A 169 -14.54 8.74 3.24
C THR A 169 -13.76 7.44 3.08
N GLU A 170 -12.79 7.44 2.17
CA GLU A 170 -11.86 6.33 1.97
C GLU A 170 -10.42 6.81 2.08
N TYR A 171 -9.58 5.97 2.68
CA TYR A 171 -8.15 6.20 2.78
C TYR A 171 -7.41 5.20 1.91
N LYS A 172 -6.47 5.68 1.10
CA LYS A 172 -5.52 4.86 0.36
C LYS A 172 -4.11 5.21 0.79
N TYR A 173 -3.30 4.20 1.07
CA TYR A 173 -1.92 4.35 1.48
C TYR A 173 -1.03 4.20 0.25
N VAL A 174 -0.54 5.33 -0.25
CA VAL A 174 0.18 5.40 -1.52
C VAL A 174 1.67 5.37 -1.28
N TRP A 175 2.32 4.30 -1.73
CA TRP A 175 3.76 4.20 -1.78
C TRP A 175 4.25 4.92 -3.03
N ASP A 176 4.68 6.18 -2.86
CA ASP A 176 5.11 7.05 -3.95
C ASP A 176 6.38 7.81 -3.60
N ARG A 177 7.47 7.45 -4.29
CA ARG A 177 8.80 7.95 -3.97
C ARG A 177 8.99 9.40 -4.37
N TYR A 178 9.89 10.06 -3.66
CA TYR A 178 10.43 11.33 -4.11
C TYR A 178 11.14 11.19 -5.46
N LYS A 179 10.89 12.14 -6.35
CA LYS A 179 11.52 12.22 -7.66
C LYS A 179 13.02 12.43 -7.49
N GLY A 180 13.82 11.61 -8.18
CA GLY A 180 15.28 11.69 -8.15
C GLY A 180 15.94 11.05 -6.91
N THR A 181 15.15 10.51 -5.98
CA THR A 181 15.67 9.72 -4.86
C THR A 181 15.77 8.25 -5.30
N SER A 182 16.96 7.86 -5.76
CA SER A 182 17.33 6.46 -5.97
C SER A 182 17.89 5.89 -4.67
N LEU A 183 17.42 4.71 -4.28
CA LEU A 183 18.06 3.92 -3.23
C LEU A 183 18.84 2.71 -3.78
N ALA A 184 19.11 2.68 -5.10
CA ALA A 184 19.88 1.64 -5.76
C ALA A 184 21.30 1.56 -5.18
N PRO A 185 21.85 0.38 -4.85
CA PRO A 185 23.19 0.32 -4.28
C PRO A 185 24.22 0.87 -5.26
N GLY A 186 25.18 1.62 -4.73
CA GLY A 186 26.14 2.39 -5.53
C GLY A 186 25.64 3.76 -6.01
N THR A 187 24.39 4.16 -5.75
CA THR A 187 23.91 5.52 -6.08
C THR A 187 24.07 6.54 -4.94
N TYR A 188 24.48 6.10 -3.77
CA TYR A 188 24.75 6.92 -2.59
C TYR A 188 25.93 6.34 -1.80
N LYS A 189 26.55 7.16 -0.94
CA LYS A 189 27.60 6.71 -0.02
C LYS A 189 26.97 6.13 1.24
N TYR A 190 25.92 6.77 1.74
CA TYR A 190 25.10 6.31 2.85
C TYR A 190 23.61 6.37 2.50
N ILE A 191 22.83 5.42 3.01
CA ILE A 191 21.39 5.23 2.69
C ILE A 191 20.54 6.48 2.97
N ASP A 192 21.02 7.34 3.86
CA ASP A 192 20.37 8.54 4.32
C ASP A 192 20.79 9.81 3.54
N ASP A 193 21.86 9.74 2.71
CA ASP A 193 22.33 10.85 1.88
C ASP A 193 21.22 11.49 1.03
N PRO A 194 20.33 10.72 0.35
CA PRO A 194 19.28 11.32 -0.46
C PRO A 194 18.27 12.13 0.38
N PHE A 195 18.01 11.71 1.61
CA PHE A 195 17.07 12.38 2.50
C PHE A 195 17.68 13.62 3.16
N ARG A 196 18.99 13.58 3.46
CA ARG A 196 19.74 14.78 3.89
C ARG A 196 19.74 15.88 2.82
N LYS A 197 19.80 15.50 1.53
CA LYS A 197 19.71 16.47 0.41
C LYS A 197 18.36 17.19 0.38
N ILE A 198 17.25 16.46 0.56
CA ILE A 198 15.90 17.05 0.61
C ILE A 198 15.78 18.07 1.75
N LEU A 199 16.34 17.76 2.93
CA LEU A 199 16.38 18.70 4.05
C LEU A 199 17.22 19.94 3.73
N ALA A 200 18.40 19.76 3.13
CA ALA A 200 19.27 20.87 2.75
C ALA A 200 18.59 21.80 1.73
N GLU A 201 17.84 21.24 0.77
CA GLU A 201 17.04 22.00 -0.18
C GLU A 201 15.94 22.82 0.51
N PHE A 202 15.22 22.22 1.46
CA PHE A 202 14.22 22.94 2.26
C PHE A 202 14.83 24.14 2.98
N LYS A 203 15.94 23.93 3.69
CA LYS A 203 16.64 24.99 4.45
C LYS A 203 17.14 26.11 3.53
N LYS A 204 17.64 25.76 2.35
CA LYS A 204 18.10 26.73 1.35
C LYS A 204 16.94 27.54 0.78
N LYS A 205 15.81 26.88 0.48
CA LYS A 205 14.64 27.51 -0.17
C LYS A 205 13.79 28.32 0.80
N TYR A 206 13.72 27.91 2.06
CA TYR A 206 12.87 28.50 3.09
C TYR A 206 13.63 28.67 4.42
N PRO A 207 14.67 29.51 4.47
CA PRO A 207 15.45 29.70 5.68
C PRO A 207 14.61 30.23 6.85
N ASP A 208 13.65 31.11 6.57
CA ASP A 208 12.68 31.68 7.50
C ASP A 208 11.68 30.65 8.07
N LYS A 209 11.54 29.50 7.42
CA LYS A 209 10.63 28.41 7.82
C LYS A 209 11.33 27.28 8.57
N THR A 210 12.64 27.40 8.83
CA THR A 210 13.37 26.48 9.70
C THR A 210 13.18 26.87 11.16
N VAL A 211 11.95 26.74 11.65
CA VAL A 211 11.49 27.22 12.96
C VAL A 211 10.68 26.16 13.69
N TYR A 212 10.50 26.33 14.99
CA TYR A 212 9.56 25.53 15.77
C TYR A 212 8.13 26.00 15.45
N ALA A 213 7.43 25.22 14.65
CA ALA A 213 6.09 25.49 14.16
C ALA A 213 5.26 24.19 14.09
N PRO A 214 4.88 23.62 15.25
CA PRO A 214 3.97 22.48 15.30
C PRO A 214 2.59 22.83 14.72
N ARG A 215 1.93 21.88 14.06
CA ARG A 215 0.59 22.11 13.47
C ARG A 215 -0.45 22.49 14.53
N PRO A 216 -1.44 23.36 14.21
CA PRO A 216 -2.48 23.75 15.15
C PRO A 216 -3.29 22.57 15.73
N TYR A 217 -3.50 21.52 14.93
CA TYR A 217 -4.22 20.32 15.35
C TYR A 217 -3.42 19.43 16.32
N GLN A 218 -2.11 19.65 16.47
CA GLN A 218 -1.30 19.02 17.54
C GLN A 218 -1.62 19.55 18.94
N LYS A 219 -2.58 20.48 19.06
CA LYS A 219 -3.21 20.90 20.32
C LYS A 219 -4.51 20.14 20.64
N GLY A 220 -4.94 19.24 19.74
CA GLY A 220 -6.17 18.47 19.88
C GLY A 220 -6.01 17.24 20.76
N TRP A 221 -7.14 16.74 21.27
CA TRP A 221 -7.37 15.63 22.19
C TRP A 221 -6.51 14.36 22.08
N MET A 222 -5.61 14.13 21.11
CA MET A 222 -4.64 13.01 21.17
C MET A 222 -3.22 13.44 21.56
N PHE A 223 -3.05 14.74 21.80
CA PHE A 223 -1.81 15.38 22.17
C PHE A 223 -2.11 16.47 23.19
N THR A 224 -2.05 16.15 24.47
CA THR A 224 -1.53 17.11 25.44
C THR A 224 -0.01 17.02 25.34
N LEU A 225 0.57 17.66 24.31
CA LEU A 225 2.02 17.88 24.23
C LEU A 225 2.55 18.67 25.43
N ASP A 226 1.64 19.33 26.15
CA ASP A 226 1.99 20.12 27.31
C ASP A 226 1.68 19.36 28.61
N PRO A 227 2.65 18.60 29.15
CA PRO A 227 2.49 17.94 30.46
C PRO A 227 2.17 18.96 31.56
N LEU A 228 2.53 20.22 31.38
CA LEU A 228 2.24 21.30 32.33
C LEU A 228 0.72 21.53 32.46
N VAL A 229 -0.07 21.35 31.40
CA VAL A 229 -1.53 21.52 31.45
C VAL A 229 -2.18 20.46 32.35
N GLU A 230 -1.76 19.21 32.23
CA GLU A 230 -2.31 18.13 33.06
C GLU A 230 -1.85 18.27 34.51
N VAL A 231 -0.58 18.61 34.71
CA VAL A 231 0.03 18.77 36.02
C VAL A 231 -0.52 20.00 36.76
N LYS A 232 -0.83 21.10 36.06
CA LYS A 232 -1.49 22.29 36.65
C LYS A 232 -2.86 22.02 37.27
N LYS A 233 -3.49 20.87 36.98
CA LYS A 233 -4.76 20.45 37.61
C LYS A 233 -4.55 19.92 39.03
N LEU A 234 -3.32 19.62 39.44
CA LEU A 234 -2.98 19.20 40.79
C LEU A 234 -3.03 20.40 41.75
N SER A 235 -3.29 20.14 43.03
CA SER A 235 -3.24 21.15 44.08
C SER A 235 -1.82 21.28 44.64
N TYR A 236 -1.31 22.50 44.73
CA TYR A 236 0.05 22.80 45.18
C TYR A 236 0.06 23.48 46.57
N PRO A 237 1.02 23.13 47.46
CA PRO A 237 2.10 22.16 47.26
C PRO A 237 1.57 20.73 47.14
N PHE A 238 2.11 19.99 46.17
CA PHE A 238 1.69 18.64 45.85
C PHE A 238 2.64 17.65 46.54
N ILE A 239 2.13 16.76 47.39
CA ILE A 239 2.94 15.76 48.09
C ILE A 239 2.57 14.37 47.56
N LEU A 240 3.58 13.64 47.09
CA LEU A 240 3.42 12.27 46.64
C LEU A 240 4.27 11.35 47.51
N SER A 241 3.64 10.33 48.10
CA SER A 241 4.28 9.39 49.01
C SER A 241 4.00 7.93 48.63
N GLN A 242 5.03 7.08 48.64
CA GLN A 242 4.89 5.64 48.42
C GLN A 242 5.61 4.86 49.53
N LYS A 243 4.95 3.83 50.05
CA LYS A 243 5.60 2.86 50.93
C LYS A 243 6.50 1.93 50.10
N ARG A 244 7.77 1.81 50.49
CA ARG A 244 8.78 0.96 49.85
C ARG A 244 9.43 0.06 50.89
N ILE A 245 10.06 -1.01 50.41
CA ILE A 245 10.88 -1.89 51.24
C ILE A 245 12.34 -1.62 50.84
N SER A 246 13.19 -1.33 51.81
CA SER A 246 14.62 -1.13 51.58
C SER A 246 15.30 -2.43 51.16
N SER A 247 16.53 -2.34 50.64
CA SER A 247 17.39 -3.50 50.35
C SER A 247 17.64 -4.42 51.56
N PHE A 248 17.33 -3.94 52.77
CA PHE A 248 17.41 -4.68 54.03
C PHE A 248 16.06 -5.21 54.53
N GLY A 249 15.00 -5.15 53.74
CA GLY A 249 13.67 -5.66 54.11
C GLY A 249 12.86 -4.74 55.04
N LEU A 250 13.37 -3.55 55.39
CA LEU A 250 12.66 -2.61 56.26
C LEU A 250 11.71 -1.70 55.46
N PRO A 251 10.44 -1.55 55.89
CA PRO A 251 9.52 -0.61 55.26
C PRO A 251 9.93 0.84 55.53
N TYR A 252 9.89 1.68 54.50
CA TYR A 252 10.06 3.13 54.61
C TYR A 252 9.05 3.85 53.70
N THR A 253 8.83 5.14 53.95
CA THR A 253 8.00 5.97 53.08
C THR A 253 8.90 6.90 52.28
N ASP A 254 8.88 6.78 50.96
CA ASP A 254 9.51 7.72 50.04
C ASP A 254 8.49 8.82 49.75
N SER A 255 8.77 10.06 50.16
CA SER A 255 7.87 11.21 49.98
C SER A 255 8.59 12.35 49.30
N ARG A 256 7.99 12.91 48.25
CA ARG A 256 8.45 14.13 47.59
C ARG A 256 7.37 15.20 47.64
N GLN A 257 7.80 16.42 47.94
CA GLN A 257 6.97 17.61 47.87
C GLN A 257 7.37 18.42 46.65
N PHE A 258 6.38 18.80 45.85
CA PHE A 258 6.54 19.64 44.68
C PHE A 258 5.84 20.96 44.94
N SER A 259 6.58 22.06 44.77
CA SER A 259 6.07 23.39 45.12
C SER A 259 5.37 24.06 43.95
N LYS A 260 5.70 23.67 42.72
CA LYS A 260 5.12 24.20 41.48
C LYS A 260 4.93 23.11 40.42
N PRO A 261 4.06 23.34 39.43
CA PRO A 261 3.81 22.40 38.33
C PRO A 261 5.07 21.96 37.57
N GLU A 262 6.02 22.86 37.36
CA GLU A 262 7.25 22.58 36.62
C GLU A 262 8.08 21.47 37.29
N ASP A 263 8.15 21.43 38.63
CA ASP A 263 8.90 20.41 39.36
C ASP A 263 8.30 19.00 39.16
N VAL A 264 6.97 18.92 39.05
CA VAL A 264 6.26 17.67 38.78
C VAL A 264 6.44 17.26 37.33
N VAL A 265 6.43 18.21 36.39
CA VAL A 265 6.70 17.94 34.97
C VAL A 265 8.15 17.47 34.77
N ASP A 266 9.12 18.10 35.43
CA ASP A 266 10.51 17.65 35.42
C ASP A 266 10.59 16.21 35.93
N ALA A 267 10.05 15.92 37.12
CA ALA A 267 10.06 14.56 37.68
C ALA A 267 9.32 13.54 36.78
N LEU A 268 8.22 13.94 36.14
CA LEU A 268 7.51 13.13 35.15
C LEU A 268 8.42 12.82 33.95
N ILE A 269 9.05 13.83 33.38
CA ILE A 269 9.94 13.76 32.22
C ILE A 269 11.21 12.94 32.51
N TYR A 270 11.71 12.97 33.75
CA TYR A 270 12.83 12.15 34.21
C TYR A 270 12.41 10.73 34.66
N LYS A 271 11.18 10.30 34.33
CA LYS A 271 10.62 8.97 34.66
C LYS A 271 10.73 8.64 36.15
N ASP A 272 10.39 9.60 36.99
CA ASP A 272 10.32 9.36 38.42
C ASP A 272 9.20 8.35 38.73
N THR A 273 9.60 7.18 39.21
CA THR A 273 8.72 6.08 39.63
C THR A 273 7.62 6.46 40.63
N LEU A 274 7.79 7.55 41.40
CA LEU A 274 6.72 8.09 42.24
C LEU A 274 5.65 8.73 41.36
N ILE A 275 6.04 9.62 40.46
CA ILE A 275 5.15 10.39 39.58
C ILE A 275 4.38 9.50 38.59
N GLU A 276 4.95 8.38 38.15
CA GLU A 276 4.25 7.41 37.27
C GLU A 276 2.92 6.92 37.87
N GLN A 277 2.78 6.93 39.20
CA GLN A 277 1.55 6.54 39.91
C GLN A 277 0.38 7.50 39.68
N LEU A 278 0.68 8.74 39.28
CA LEU A 278 -0.34 9.75 38.97
C LEU A 278 -1.13 9.42 37.72
N LYS A 279 -0.67 8.42 36.93
CA LYS A 279 -1.32 7.97 35.69
C LYS A 279 -1.69 9.15 34.78
N ILE A 280 -0.83 10.18 34.74
CA ILE A 280 -1.02 11.35 33.88
C ILE A 280 -1.06 10.83 32.44
N PRO A 281 -2.14 11.12 31.68
CA PRO A 281 -2.35 10.52 30.36
C PRO A 281 -1.46 11.18 29.31
N LEU A 282 -0.16 10.85 29.31
CA LEU A 282 0.78 11.26 28.27
C LEU A 282 1.01 10.10 27.30
N THR A 283 0.54 10.26 26.07
CA THR A 283 0.54 9.18 25.06
C THR A 283 1.53 9.39 23.93
N ARG A 284 2.48 10.31 24.14
CA ARG A 284 3.70 10.56 23.37
C ARG A 284 4.67 11.31 24.28
N PHE A 285 5.06 10.63 25.35
CA PHE A 285 5.97 11.16 26.36
C PHE A 285 7.24 11.77 25.75
N ASP A 286 7.75 11.14 24.70
CA ASP A 286 8.86 11.62 23.88
C ASP A 286 8.61 13.03 23.29
N LEU A 287 7.52 13.23 22.58
CA LEU A 287 7.18 14.54 21.96
C LEU A 287 6.86 15.61 23.00
N ALA A 288 6.19 15.21 24.09
CA ALA A 288 5.89 16.07 25.23
C ALA A 288 7.18 16.54 25.92
N ALA A 289 8.12 15.63 26.18
CA ALA A 289 9.40 15.94 26.77
C ALA A 289 10.25 16.86 25.87
N ILE A 290 10.31 16.58 24.56
CA ILE A 290 11.02 17.44 23.59
C ILE A 290 10.44 18.87 23.63
N THR A 291 9.12 18.99 23.57
CA THR A 291 8.41 20.28 23.57
C THR A 291 8.63 21.05 24.86
N TYR A 292 8.53 20.38 26.01
CA TYR A 292 8.79 20.99 27.31
C TYR A 292 10.24 21.49 27.42
N LEU A 293 11.23 20.66 27.07
CA LEU A 293 12.64 21.03 27.13
C LEU A 293 12.97 22.19 26.19
N TYR A 294 12.33 22.25 25.01
CA TYR A 294 12.48 23.39 24.11
C TYR A 294 11.98 24.69 24.75
N HIS A 295 10.77 24.69 25.31
CA HIS A 295 10.16 25.91 25.85
C HIS A 295 10.75 26.37 27.18
N THR A 296 11.13 25.43 28.06
CA THR A 296 11.61 25.77 29.41
C THR A 296 13.12 25.95 29.49
N GLN A 297 13.89 25.24 28.64
CA GLN A 297 15.36 25.25 28.67
C GLN A 297 15.98 25.81 27.39
N GLY A 298 15.18 26.28 26.42
CA GLY A 298 15.68 26.77 25.13
C GLY A 298 16.34 25.69 24.28
N ARG A 299 16.00 24.42 24.51
CA ARG A 299 16.75 23.29 23.97
C ARG A 299 16.30 22.91 22.56
N GLU A 300 17.19 23.05 21.58
CA GLU A 300 16.84 22.82 20.17
C GLU A 300 17.41 21.52 19.58
N VAL A 301 18.46 20.96 20.18
CA VAL A 301 19.19 19.79 19.63
C VAL A 301 19.00 18.55 20.52
N PHE A 302 18.68 17.44 19.86
CA PHE A 302 18.40 16.14 20.48
C PHE A 302 19.15 15.04 19.74
N GLN A 303 19.48 13.95 20.43
CA GLN A 303 20.16 12.79 19.84
C GLN A 303 19.12 11.77 19.38
N GLY A 304 19.17 11.36 18.11
CA GLY A 304 18.39 10.25 17.56
C GLY A 304 19.01 8.88 17.85
N GLY A 305 18.71 7.87 17.01
CA GLY A 305 19.38 6.57 17.08
C GLY A 305 20.80 6.60 16.51
N ILE A 306 21.02 7.37 15.45
CA ILE A 306 22.26 7.40 14.66
C ILE A 306 22.91 8.79 14.69
N ALA A 307 22.12 9.86 14.74
CA ALA A 307 22.63 11.24 14.67
C ALA A 307 21.86 12.24 15.53
N ASN A 308 22.49 13.39 15.82
CA ASN A 308 21.82 14.53 16.41
C ASN A 308 20.94 15.24 15.37
N TYR A 309 19.80 15.78 15.80
CA TYR A 309 18.89 16.57 14.99
C TYR A 309 18.42 17.82 15.72
N ASN A 310 18.11 18.87 14.96
CA ASN A 310 17.45 20.07 15.48
C ASN A 310 15.93 19.89 15.37
N ILE A 311 15.17 20.20 16.43
CA ILE A 311 13.71 20.06 16.42
C ILE A 311 13.05 20.94 15.34
N LYS A 312 13.63 22.10 15.04
CA LYS A 312 13.14 23.00 13.98
C LYS A 312 13.27 22.39 12.59
N GLU A 313 14.04 21.31 12.48
CA GLU A 313 14.27 20.56 11.25
C GLU A 313 13.50 19.23 11.25
N HIS A 314 12.63 18.99 12.24
CA HIS A 314 11.88 17.75 12.36
C HIS A 314 10.42 17.93 11.95
N PRO A 315 9.85 17.07 11.06
CA PRO A 315 8.51 17.28 10.51
C PRO A 315 7.37 17.21 11.54
N TYR A 316 7.58 16.58 12.71
CA TYR A 316 6.63 16.69 13.83
C TYR A 316 6.54 18.09 14.44
N PHE A 317 7.63 18.86 14.43
CA PHE A 317 7.71 20.18 15.09
C PHE A 317 7.84 21.33 14.09
N ASN A 318 7.89 21.03 12.79
CA ASN A 318 7.93 22.01 11.73
C ASN A 318 6.93 21.61 10.62
N MET A 319 5.74 22.20 10.68
CA MET A 319 4.68 21.96 9.69
C MET A 319 5.09 22.37 8.28
N TYR A 320 5.98 23.36 8.13
CA TYR A 320 6.43 23.81 6.82
C TYR A 320 7.33 22.78 6.15
N LEU A 321 8.21 22.13 6.92
CA LEU A 321 8.97 20.99 6.43
C LEU A 321 8.02 19.84 6.11
N GLU A 322 7.04 19.55 6.97
CA GLU A 322 6.07 18.50 6.71
C GLU A 322 5.29 18.75 5.40
N ASP A 323 4.76 19.95 5.22
CA ASP A 323 4.08 20.39 4.00
C ASP A 323 5.00 20.33 2.78
N TYR A 324 6.28 20.65 2.96
CA TYR A 324 7.28 20.49 1.91
C TYR A 324 7.46 19.04 1.52
N LEU A 325 7.59 18.12 2.49
CA LEU A 325 7.77 16.69 2.24
C LEU A 325 6.54 16.08 1.54
N ILE A 326 5.31 16.34 2.00
CA ILE A 326 4.12 15.76 1.36
C ILE A 326 3.88 16.28 -0.06
N ASN A 327 4.35 17.49 -0.36
CA ASN A 327 4.23 18.13 -1.67
C ASN A 327 5.49 18.01 -2.53
N TYR A 328 6.57 17.42 -2.00
CA TYR A 328 7.81 17.23 -2.73
C TYR A 328 7.54 16.45 -4.02
N PRO A 329 8.20 16.80 -5.15
CA PRO A 329 8.00 16.13 -6.42
C PRO A 329 8.10 14.61 -6.30
N ARG A 330 7.18 13.92 -6.96
CA ARG A 330 7.02 12.47 -6.88
C ARG A 330 7.49 11.77 -8.16
N LYS A 331 7.84 10.49 -8.06
CA LYS A 331 8.27 9.70 -9.23
C LYS A 331 7.14 9.60 -10.24
N TYR A 332 5.91 9.37 -9.75
CA TYR A 332 4.70 9.37 -10.56
C TYR A 332 3.66 10.35 -10.00
N PRO A 333 2.70 10.81 -10.82
CA PRO A 333 1.55 11.54 -10.31
C PRO A 333 0.75 10.70 -9.31
N THR A 334 0.10 11.36 -8.34
CA THR A 334 -0.78 10.67 -7.36
C THR A 334 -2.23 10.53 -7.86
N ASP A 335 -2.55 11.09 -9.02
CA ASP A 335 -3.88 11.04 -9.64
C ASP A 335 -3.95 10.01 -10.77
N HIS A 336 -5.03 10.01 -11.55
CA HIS A 336 -5.26 9.09 -12.66
C HIS A 336 -4.22 9.22 -13.79
N THR A 337 -3.49 10.33 -13.89
CA THR A 337 -2.51 10.53 -14.98
C THR A 337 -1.30 9.62 -14.86
N ARG A 338 -1.06 9.02 -13.69
CA ARG A 338 0.01 8.03 -13.48
C ARG A 338 -0.05 6.83 -14.43
N PHE A 339 -1.25 6.43 -14.87
CA PHE A 339 -1.40 5.34 -15.82
C PHE A 339 -0.77 5.65 -17.20
N ALA A 340 -0.57 6.92 -17.54
CA ALA A 340 0.18 7.30 -18.74
C ALA A 340 1.66 6.89 -18.65
N TYR A 341 2.21 6.77 -17.45
CA TYR A 341 3.57 6.31 -17.19
C TYR A 341 3.66 4.80 -17.09
N TYR A 342 2.59 4.14 -16.63
CA TYR A 342 2.55 2.68 -16.47
C TYR A 342 2.37 1.93 -17.79
N CYS A 343 1.59 2.50 -18.73
CA CYS A 343 1.21 1.81 -19.95
C CYS A 343 2.05 2.25 -21.16
N LYS A 344 2.74 1.29 -21.80
CA LYS A 344 3.69 1.55 -22.89
C LYS A 344 3.06 2.09 -24.17
N ASP A 345 1.78 1.81 -24.40
CA ASP A 345 1.02 2.22 -25.58
C ASP A 345 0.20 3.50 -25.38
N TYR A 346 0.33 4.19 -24.23
CA TYR A 346 -0.46 5.39 -23.94
C TYR A 346 -0.37 6.46 -25.04
N SER A 347 0.84 6.70 -25.58
CA SER A 347 1.06 7.67 -26.65
C SER A 347 0.32 7.31 -27.96
N LYS A 348 0.03 6.04 -28.18
CA LYS A 348 -0.70 5.52 -29.35
C LYS A 348 -2.22 5.64 -29.21
N ILE A 349 -2.73 5.96 -28.02
CA ILE A 349 -4.17 6.15 -27.80
C ILE A 349 -4.60 7.47 -28.45
N PRO A 350 -5.66 7.49 -29.28
CA PRO A 350 -6.22 8.74 -29.82
C PRO A 350 -6.57 9.73 -28.71
N GLN A 351 -6.28 11.03 -28.93
CA GLN A 351 -6.42 12.08 -27.91
C GLN A 351 -7.80 12.10 -27.24
N LEU A 352 -8.87 11.88 -28.01
CA LEU A 352 -10.27 11.85 -27.53
C LEU A 352 -10.49 10.82 -26.41
N TYR A 353 -9.74 9.71 -26.41
CA TYR A 353 -9.95 8.59 -25.50
C TYR A 353 -8.96 8.52 -24.34
N ARG A 354 -7.88 9.33 -24.35
CA ARG A 354 -6.81 9.26 -23.34
C ARG A 354 -7.36 9.48 -21.92
N GLU A 355 -8.02 10.60 -21.68
CA GLU A 355 -8.56 10.93 -20.34
C GLU A 355 -9.60 9.90 -19.85
N PRO A 356 -10.61 9.49 -20.64
CA PRO A 356 -11.52 8.41 -20.25
C PRO A 356 -10.80 7.12 -19.83
N MET A 357 -9.78 6.69 -20.58
CA MET A 357 -9.05 5.47 -20.27
C MET A 357 -8.26 5.59 -18.97
N LEU A 358 -7.57 6.71 -18.74
CA LEU A 358 -6.85 6.97 -17.49
C LEU A 358 -7.81 6.98 -16.28
N ARG A 359 -8.95 7.68 -16.40
CA ARG A 359 -9.97 7.76 -15.34
C ARG A 359 -10.58 6.41 -15.01
N LEU A 360 -10.93 5.61 -16.03
CA LEU A 360 -11.51 4.30 -15.80
C LEU A 360 -10.50 3.27 -15.30
N ALA A 361 -9.21 3.44 -15.59
CA ALA A 361 -8.15 2.64 -14.98
C ALA A 361 -7.98 2.96 -13.50
N ASP A 362 -8.01 4.24 -13.12
CA ASP A 362 -7.97 4.68 -11.72
C ASP A 362 -9.20 4.24 -10.91
N LEU A 363 -10.37 4.21 -11.57
CA LEU A 363 -11.58 3.63 -10.98
C LEU A 363 -11.57 2.09 -11.00
N GLY A 364 -10.60 1.42 -11.62
CA GLY A 364 -10.54 -0.04 -11.74
C GLY A 364 -11.69 -0.65 -12.55
N ILE A 365 -12.34 0.16 -13.39
CA ILE A 365 -13.39 -0.27 -14.32
C ILE A 365 -12.75 -0.96 -15.52
N ILE A 366 -11.64 -0.40 -16.01
CA ILE A 366 -10.75 -1.09 -16.94
C ILE A 366 -9.44 -1.41 -16.23
N THR A 367 -8.79 -2.49 -16.62
CA THR A 367 -7.47 -2.87 -16.10
C THR A 367 -6.56 -3.03 -17.31
N PRO A 368 -5.41 -2.32 -17.38
CA PRO A 368 -4.42 -2.54 -18.43
C PRO A 368 -4.01 -4.02 -18.53
N ASP A 369 -3.80 -4.52 -19.74
CA ASP A 369 -3.38 -5.88 -20.00
C ASP A 369 -1.87 -6.00 -19.71
N GLN A 370 -1.48 -7.03 -18.96
CA GLN A 370 -0.07 -7.35 -18.71
C GLN A 370 0.57 -7.98 -19.95
N SER A 371 1.84 -7.66 -20.20
CA SER A 371 2.66 -8.36 -21.18
C SER A 371 2.73 -9.85 -20.88
N ALA A 372 2.66 -10.68 -21.91
CA ALA A 372 2.86 -12.12 -21.74
C ALA A 372 4.31 -12.49 -21.36
N LEU A 373 5.27 -11.60 -21.67
CA LEU A 373 6.70 -11.80 -21.49
C LEU A 373 7.31 -11.09 -20.28
N TYR A 374 6.62 -10.10 -19.70
CA TYR A 374 7.18 -9.29 -18.63
C TYR A 374 6.10 -8.95 -17.60
N ILE A 375 6.38 -9.12 -16.31
CA ILE A 375 5.39 -8.83 -15.28
C ILE A 375 5.20 -7.34 -15.04
N GLY A 376 6.23 -6.51 -15.28
CA GLY A 376 6.20 -5.07 -15.05
C GLY A 376 5.76 -4.24 -16.26
N VAL A 377 5.35 -4.88 -17.37
CA VAL A 377 4.99 -4.17 -18.61
C VAL A 377 3.50 -4.32 -18.88
N TYR A 378 2.83 -3.19 -19.09
CA TYR A 378 1.38 -3.11 -19.25
C TYR A 378 0.98 -2.27 -20.48
N TYR A 379 -0.18 -2.61 -21.04
CA TYR A 379 -0.77 -1.97 -22.21
C TYR A 379 -2.25 -1.68 -22.01
N PHE A 380 -2.71 -0.53 -22.47
CA PHE A 380 -4.12 -0.22 -22.54
C PHE A 380 -4.84 -1.01 -23.62
N ASN A 381 -4.18 -1.32 -24.73
CA ASN A 381 -4.73 -1.98 -25.91
C ASN A 381 -6.01 -1.27 -26.40
N ALA A 382 -5.92 0.05 -26.61
CA ALA A 382 -7.05 0.91 -26.95
C ALA A 382 -7.88 0.42 -28.15
N GLY A 383 -7.23 -0.12 -29.18
CA GLY A 383 -7.87 -0.63 -30.40
C GLY A 383 -8.51 -2.02 -30.25
N LYS A 384 -8.33 -2.71 -29.12
CA LYS A 384 -8.88 -4.05 -28.92
C LYS A 384 -10.41 -4.03 -28.93
N THR A 385 -11.01 -4.80 -29.84
CA THR A 385 -12.46 -5.01 -29.89
C THR A 385 -12.92 -5.78 -28.66
N LEU A 386 -13.96 -5.29 -27.99
CA LEU A 386 -14.47 -5.94 -26.79
C LEU A 386 -15.28 -7.20 -27.12
N THR A 387 -14.88 -8.31 -26.52
CA THR A 387 -15.73 -9.50 -26.43
C THR A 387 -16.94 -9.23 -25.54
N ARG A 388 -18.02 -10.01 -25.68
CA ARG A 388 -19.17 -9.91 -24.77
C ARG A 388 -18.76 -10.09 -23.30
N ALA A 389 -17.84 -11.00 -23.00
CA ALA A 389 -17.36 -11.25 -21.65
C ALA A 389 -16.65 -10.02 -21.04
N GLU A 390 -15.76 -9.38 -21.79
CA GLU A 390 -15.06 -8.17 -21.35
C GLU A 390 -16.02 -7.00 -21.15
N ALA A 391 -17.01 -6.86 -22.04
CA ALA A 391 -18.03 -5.84 -21.93
C ALA A 391 -18.90 -6.02 -20.67
N VAL A 392 -19.32 -7.26 -20.37
CA VAL A 392 -20.06 -7.59 -19.14
C VAL A 392 -19.23 -7.26 -17.90
N GLN A 393 -17.94 -7.60 -17.90
CA GLN A 393 -17.06 -7.25 -16.78
C GLN A 393 -16.93 -5.74 -16.61
N MET A 394 -16.72 -4.99 -17.70
CA MET A 394 -16.64 -3.53 -17.66
C MET A 394 -17.93 -2.91 -17.10
N ILE A 395 -19.09 -3.32 -17.61
CA ILE A 395 -20.41 -2.87 -17.14
C ILE A 395 -20.58 -3.20 -15.65
N ALA A 396 -20.26 -4.43 -15.25
CA ALA A 396 -20.39 -4.84 -13.86
C ALA A 396 -19.54 -3.96 -12.91
N ARG A 397 -18.33 -3.58 -13.32
CA ARG A 397 -17.43 -2.71 -12.54
C ARG A 397 -17.90 -1.26 -12.42
N VAL A 398 -18.68 -0.77 -13.38
CA VAL A 398 -19.34 0.55 -13.29
C VAL A 398 -20.31 0.56 -12.10
N PHE A 399 -21.14 -0.48 -11.99
CA PHE A 399 -22.22 -0.53 -11.00
C PHE A 399 -21.83 -1.21 -9.68
N ASP A 400 -20.76 -1.99 -9.65
CA ASP A 400 -20.32 -2.74 -8.47
C ASP A 400 -18.84 -2.51 -8.20
N LYS A 401 -18.55 -1.78 -7.12
CA LYS A 401 -17.20 -1.43 -6.72
C LYS A 401 -16.39 -2.65 -6.30
N SER A 402 -17.03 -3.69 -5.77
CA SER A 402 -16.34 -4.92 -5.32
C SER A 402 -15.73 -5.71 -6.47
N LYS A 403 -16.14 -5.44 -7.72
CA LYS A 403 -15.63 -6.11 -8.93
C LYS A 403 -14.47 -5.38 -9.59
N ARG A 404 -14.10 -4.19 -9.08
CA ARG A 404 -13.04 -3.36 -9.66
C ARG A 404 -11.68 -3.95 -9.37
N ASP A 405 -10.78 -3.73 -10.32
CA ASP A 405 -9.38 -4.12 -10.21
C ASP A 405 -8.52 -2.97 -10.75
N VAL A 406 -8.02 -2.14 -9.83
CA VAL A 406 -7.12 -1.03 -10.13
C VAL A 406 -5.70 -1.59 -10.17
N LEU A 407 -4.98 -1.43 -11.29
CA LEU A 407 -3.68 -2.09 -11.55
C LEU A 407 -2.74 -2.08 -10.35
N ASP A 408 -2.54 -0.91 -9.76
CA ASP A 408 -1.55 -0.61 -8.75
C ASP A 408 -2.12 -0.63 -7.32
N GLU A 409 -3.39 -1.01 -7.12
CA GLU A 409 -3.99 -1.08 -5.78
C GLU A 409 -4.17 -2.50 -5.27
N VAL A 410 -3.80 -2.74 -4.02
CA VAL A 410 -4.00 -4.01 -3.33
C VAL A 410 -4.69 -3.76 -1.99
N THR A 411 -5.75 -4.53 -1.72
CA THR A 411 -6.45 -4.50 -0.43
C THR A 411 -6.03 -5.71 0.39
N ILE A 412 -5.55 -5.47 1.60
CA ILE A 412 -4.97 -6.48 2.49
C ILE A 412 -5.78 -6.52 3.78
N LYS A 413 -6.03 -7.73 4.28
CA LYS A 413 -6.48 -7.96 5.65
C LYS A 413 -5.27 -7.86 6.56
N LEU A 414 -5.28 -6.92 7.48
CA LEU A 414 -4.14 -6.68 8.35
C LEU A 414 -4.15 -7.64 9.53
N ASP A 415 -3.02 -8.32 9.77
CA ASP A 415 -2.79 -9.15 10.95
C ASP A 415 -2.78 -8.35 12.25
N ASN A 416 -2.70 -7.03 12.13
CA ASN A 416 -2.89 -6.12 13.23
C ASN A 416 -3.36 -4.74 12.79
N TYR A 417 -4.03 -4.05 13.71
CA TYR A 417 -4.48 -2.68 13.53
C TYR A 417 -4.61 -1.98 14.87
N TRP A 418 -4.78 -0.67 14.84
CA TRP A 418 -4.92 0.16 16.03
C TRP A 418 -6.38 0.60 16.20
N VAL A 419 -6.88 0.57 17.44
CA VAL A 419 -8.18 1.14 17.78
C VAL A 419 -7.97 2.38 18.64
N PRO A 420 -8.24 3.60 18.14
CA PRO A 420 -8.18 4.80 18.95
C PRO A 420 -9.24 4.76 20.05
N LYS A 421 -8.90 5.29 21.24
CA LYS A 421 -9.85 5.54 22.33
C LYS A 421 -10.12 7.04 22.46
N ALA A 422 -11.17 7.37 23.23
CA ALA A 422 -11.56 8.75 23.45
C ALA A 422 -10.64 9.51 24.43
N GLN A 423 -9.85 8.78 25.23
CA GLN A 423 -8.84 9.40 26.09
C GLN A 423 -7.63 9.83 25.26
N ILE A 424 -6.93 10.86 25.76
CA ILE A 424 -5.87 11.52 25.00
C ILE A 424 -4.76 10.55 24.62
N GLY A 425 -4.60 10.38 23.30
CA GLY A 425 -3.73 9.45 22.56
C GLY A 425 -3.74 8.02 23.06
N ALA A 426 -4.82 7.65 23.74
CA ALA A 426 -5.05 6.28 24.15
C ALA A 426 -5.58 5.50 22.96
N GLY A 427 -5.30 4.21 22.98
CA GLY A 427 -5.85 3.25 22.06
C GLY A 427 -5.33 1.89 22.43
N TYR A 428 -5.74 0.87 21.68
CA TYR A 428 -5.23 -0.47 21.89
C TYR A 428 -4.89 -1.12 20.58
N TYR A 429 -3.85 -1.93 20.66
CA TYR A 429 -3.43 -2.77 19.57
C TYR A 429 -4.35 -3.98 19.49
N VAL A 430 -4.74 -4.30 18.27
CA VAL A 430 -5.51 -5.49 17.95
C VAL A 430 -4.67 -6.33 17.02
N TYR A 431 -4.50 -7.62 17.35
CA TYR A 431 -3.78 -8.57 16.50
C TYR A 431 -4.59 -9.82 16.26
N TYR A 432 -4.36 -10.44 15.11
CA TYR A 432 -5.01 -11.67 14.70
C TYR A 432 -4.30 -12.86 15.33
N ASP A 433 -5.01 -13.62 16.17
CA ASP A 433 -4.55 -14.91 16.68
C ASP A 433 -4.86 -15.98 15.63
N SER A 434 -3.83 -16.43 14.91
CA SER A 434 -3.95 -17.44 13.85
C SER A 434 -4.36 -18.83 14.35
N GLN A 435 -4.08 -19.16 15.62
CA GLN A 435 -4.49 -20.43 16.22
C GLN A 435 -5.97 -20.42 16.60
N LYS A 436 -6.46 -19.28 17.10
CA LYS A 436 -7.87 -19.11 17.53
C LYS A 436 -8.77 -18.51 16.45
N LEU A 437 -8.21 -18.18 15.29
CA LEU A 437 -8.89 -17.57 14.15
C LEU A 437 -9.71 -16.33 14.51
N LYS A 438 -9.20 -15.50 15.43
CA LYS A 438 -9.90 -14.30 15.91
C LYS A 438 -8.96 -13.17 16.29
N PHE A 439 -9.45 -11.95 16.17
CA PHE A 439 -8.75 -10.79 16.72
C PHE A 439 -8.78 -10.80 18.24
N LYS A 440 -7.65 -10.43 18.85
CA LYS A 440 -7.53 -10.15 20.28
C LYS A 440 -7.08 -8.73 20.49
N SER A 441 -7.74 -8.04 21.40
CA SER A 441 -7.27 -6.77 21.93
C SER A 441 -6.21 -7.03 22.99
N SER A 442 -5.14 -6.25 22.99
CA SER A 442 -4.18 -6.22 24.09
C SER A 442 -4.64 -5.26 25.21
N GLU A 443 -5.93 -5.30 25.57
CA GLU A 443 -6.55 -4.34 26.50
C GLU A 443 -5.82 -4.19 27.84
N ASN A 444 -5.03 -5.20 28.24
CA ASN A 444 -4.35 -5.27 29.54
C ASN A 444 -2.81 -5.20 29.49
N SER A 445 -2.14 -5.05 28.34
CA SER A 445 -0.68 -5.33 28.32
C SER A 445 0.23 -4.45 27.46
N TYR A 446 -0.27 -3.55 26.61
CA TYR A 446 0.62 -2.67 25.83
C TYR A 446 -0.01 -1.30 25.66
N THR A 447 0.49 -0.30 26.38
CA THR A 447 0.41 1.09 25.93
C THR A 447 1.20 1.16 24.62
N PHE A 448 0.58 1.76 23.60
CA PHE A 448 1.10 1.70 22.22
C PHE A 448 2.55 2.22 22.09
N ASP A 449 2.95 3.10 23.01
CA ASP A 449 4.30 3.61 23.22
C ASP A 449 5.43 2.55 23.09
N THR A 450 5.16 1.25 23.23
CA THR A 450 6.18 0.20 23.09
C THR A 450 6.45 -0.29 21.66
N PHE A 451 5.74 0.16 20.62
CA PHE A 451 5.90 -0.37 19.24
C PHE A 451 6.10 0.75 18.19
N GLY A 452 7.34 0.97 17.76
CA GLY A 452 7.74 2.04 16.81
C GLY A 452 7.39 1.80 15.34
N HIS A 453 6.25 1.18 15.05
CA HIS A 453 5.83 0.81 13.70
C HIS A 453 4.63 1.62 13.24
N PHE A 454 4.50 1.86 11.93
CA PHE A 454 3.27 2.40 11.35
C PHE A 454 2.10 1.40 11.50
N LYS A 455 0.95 1.89 11.96
CA LYS A 455 -0.24 1.06 12.18
C LYS A 455 -1.49 1.73 11.62
N ILE A 456 -2.31 0.98 10.93
CA ILE A 456 -3.56 1.46 10.33
C ILE A 456 -4.69 1.25 11.34
N THR A 457 -5.73 2.08 11.31
CA THR A 457 -6.86 1.98 12.26
C THR A 457 -8.02 1.11 11.78
N SER A 458 -7.73 0.19 10.87
CA SER A 458 -8.72 -0.70 10.28
C SER A 458 -8.11 -2.08 10.06
N ALA A 459 -8.91 -3.13 10.25
CA ALA A 459 -8.52 -4.51 9.93
C ALA A 459 -8.28 -4.75 8.43
N THR A 460 -8.62 -3.78 7.57
CA THR A 460 -8.35 -3.82 6.14
C THR A 460 -7.81 -2.49 5.65
N ALA A 461 -6.81 -2.55 4.75
CA ALA A 461 -6.22 -1.37 4.16
C ALA A 461 -6.02 -1.54 2.66
N THR A 462 -6.21 -0.46 1.90
CA THR A 462 -5.88 -0.39 0.48
C THR A 462 -4.56 0.35 0.30
N PHE A 463 -3.58 -0.35 -0.24
CA PHE A 463 -2.28 0.19 -0.61
C PHE A 463 -2.23 0.43 -2.10
N ARG A 464 -1.62 1.55 -2.52
CA ARG A 464 -1.20 1.78 -3.89
C ARG A 464 0.30 1.58 -3.99
N VAL A 465 0.73 0.70 -4.88
CA VAL A 465 2.13 0.34 -5.10
C VAL A 465 2.53 0.77 -6.50
N GLU A 466 3.28 1.86 -6.60
CA GLU A 466 3.65 2.47 -7.88
C GLU A 466 4.62 1.64 -8.73
N GLU A 467 5.31 0.69 -8.10
CA GLU A 467 6.25 -0.20 -8.74
C GLU A 467 5.48 -1.45 -9.21
N LEU A 468 5.35 -1.60 -10.53
CA LEU A 468 4.42 -2.53 -11.14
C LEU A 468 4.82 -4.00 -10.94
N LYS A 469 6.13 -4.32 -10.86
CA LYS A 469 6.56 -5.69 -10.59
C LYS A 469 6.18 -6.11 -9.17
N SER A 470 6.43 -5.23 -8.19
CA SER A 470 6.07 -5.37 -6.79
C SER A 470 4.55 -5.44 -6.62
N ALA A 471 3.82 -4.55 -7.29
CA ALA A 471 2.36 -4.57 -7.30
C ALA A 471 1.84 -5.92 -7.83
N PHE A 472 2.43 -6.45 -8.90
CA PHE A 472 2.09 -7.77 -9.43
C PHE A 472 2.38 -8.90 -8.43
N ILE A 473 3.57 -8.92 -7.82
CA ILE A 473 3.96 -9.96 -6.86
C ILE A 473 3.00 -9.95 -5.66
N ILE A 474 2.76 -8.77 -5.07
CA ILE A 474 1.87 -8.61 -3.90
C ILE A 474 0.44 -9.00 -4.25
N LYS A 475 -0.08 -8.56 -5.41
CA LYS A 475 -1.41 -8.96 -5.87
C LYS A 475 -1.52 -10.47 -6.11
N THR A 476 -0.48 -11.06 -6.69
CA THR A 476 -0.44 -12.50 -6.94
C THR A 476 -0.48 -13.26 -5.62
N LEU A 477 0.28 -12.80 -4.62
CA LEU A 477 0.26 -13.36 -3.27
C LEU A 477 -1.14 -13.25 -2.65
N VAL A 478 -1.72 -12.06 -2.57
CA VAL A 478 -3.07 -11.84 -2.00
C VAL A 478 -4.15 -12.66 -2.68
N ARG A 479 -4.08 -12.85 -4.02
CA ARG A 479 -5.03 -13.70 -4.75
C ARG A 479 -4.88 -15.19 -4.45
N ARG A 480 -3.67 -15.64 -4.09
CA ARG A 480 -3.37 -17.05 -3.81
C ARG A 480 -3.60 -17.40 -2.35
N VAL A 481 -3.46 -16.43 -1.44
CA VAL A 481 -3.74 -16.59 -0.01
C VAL A 481 -4.81 -15.59 0.49
N PRO A 482 -6.03 -15.56 -0.08
CA PRO A 482 -7.03 -14.51 0.18
C PRO A 482 -7.61 -14.48 1.60
N ASN A 483 -7.33 -15.52 2.39
CA ASN A 483 -7.76 -15.64 3.79
C ASN A 483 -6.63 -15.38 4.79
N GLU A 484 -5.42 -15.14 4.30
CA GLU A 484 -4.32 -14.80 5.17
C GLU A 484 -4.38 -13.34 5.59
N TYR A 485 -4.00 -13.12 6.84
CA TYR A 485 -3.77 -11.81 7.38
C TYR A 485 -2.31 -11.47 7.15
N GLY A 486 -2.06 -10.34 6.52
CA GLY A 486 -0.73 -9.86 6.22
C GLY A 486 -0.38 -8.69 7.12
N ASN A 487 0.90 -8.56 7.46
CA ASN A 487 1.41 -7.33 8.04
C ASN A 487 1.92 -6.41 6.92
N TRP A 488 1.64 -5.12 7.02
CA TRP A 488 2.35 -4.12 6.24
C TRP A 488 3.20 -3.28 7.19
N GLY A 489 4.46 -3.70 7.35
CA GLY A 489 5.42 -2.98 8.17
C GLY A 489 5.91 -1.73 7.47
N LEU A 490 5.52 -0.56 7.97
CA LEU A 490 6.23 0.68 7.71
C LEU A 490 7.10 0.95 8.95
N ALA A 491 8.42 0.85 8.75
CA ALA A 491 9.49 0.97 9.74
C ALA A 491 9.70 -0.28 10.61
N THR A 492 10.76 -1.03 10.31
CA THR A 492 11.79 -1.38 11.30
C THR A 492 13.07 -0.85 10.67
N PHE A 493 13.56 0.30 11.15
CA PHE A 493 14.76 0.36 11.98
C PHE A 493 15.83 -0.62 11.49
N VAL A 494 16.91 -0.07 10.94
CA VAL A 494 18.18 -0.76 10.63
C VAL A 494 18.14 -1.50 9.26
N TYR A 495 18.53 -0.79 8.19
CA TYR A 495 18.90 -1.30 6.85
C TYR A 495 17.84 -2.09 6.04
N GLY A 496 17.14 -1.39 5.13
CA GLY A 496 16.67 -1.95 3.85
C GLY A 496 15.40 -2.81 3.86
N GLY A 497 14.45 -2.44 2.98
CA GLY A 497 13.34 -3.30 2.57
C GLY A 497 12.16 -3.39 3.54
N LYS A 498 11.02 -2.80 3.16
CA LYS A 498 9.73 -3.12 3.82
C LYS A 498 9.30 -4.50 3.41
N SER A 499 8.51 -5.16 4.24
CA SER A 499 8.22 -6.58 4.11
C SER A 499 6.70 -6.72 4.24
N THR A 500 6.02 -7.21 3.19
CA THR A 500 4.66 -7.72 3.37
C THR A 500 4.77 -9.17 3.79
N ASN A 501 4.54 -9.46 5.06
CA ASN A 501 4.61 -10.82 5.58
C ASN A 501 3.21 -11.43 5.52
N PHE A 502 3.03 -12.38 4.60
CA PHE A 502 1.96 -13.36 4.63
C PHE A 502 2.61 -14.67 5.04
N ASN A 503 2.07 -15.43 6.00
CA ASN A 503 2.65 -16.68 6.52
C ASN A 503 3.74 -17.30 5.63
N GLN A 504 5.02 -17.00 5.94
CA GLN A 504 6.24 -17.52 5.28
C GLN A 504 6.70 -16.85 3.96
N CYS A 505 5.93 -15.94 3.35
CA CYS A 505 6.32 -15.14 2.19
C CYS A 505 6.39 -13.65 2.55
N THR A 506 7.58 -13.08 2.40
CA THR A 506 7.86 -11.66 2.60
C THR A 506 8.07 -11.01 1.24
N VAL A 507 7.34 -9.96 0.86
CA VAL A 507 7.64 -9.20 -0.38
C VAL A 507 8.24 -7.85 -0.02
N GLN A 508 9.36 -7.49 -0.66
CA GLN A 508 9.93 -6.15 -0.54
C GLN A 508 9.55 -5.23 -1.71
N PRO A 509 8.70 -4.20 -1.53
CA PRO A 509 8.21 -3.37 -2.63
C PRO A 509 9.20 -2.26 -3.06
N TYR A 510 10.49 -2.59 -3.16
CA TYR A 510 11.55 -1.61 -3.38
C TYR A 510 12.55 -2.10 -4.43
N ASP A 511 12.41 -1.63 -5.68
CA ASP A 511 13.33 -1.93 -6.80
C ASP A 511 14.79 -1.54 -6.57
N ASP A 512 14.97 -0.59 -5.66
CA ASP A 512 16.24 0.09 -5.46
C ASP A 512 16.97 -0.42 -4.21
N PHE A 513 16.37 -1.17 -3.29
CA PHE A 513 17.25 -2.13 -2.59
C PHE A 513 17.53 -3.20 -3.65
N ASP A 514 18.72 -3.81 -3.69
CA ASP A 514 19.11 -4.79 -4.72
C ASP A 514 18.18 -6.01 -4.87
N ASP A 515 16.99 -5.98 -4.27
CA ASP A 515 16.27 -7.15 -3.93
C ASP A 515 14.80 -6.98 -3.46
N PRO A 516 13.82 -6.94 -4.37
CA PRO A 516 12.49 -7.44 -4.06
C PRO A 516 12.52 -8.96 -3.86
N LYS A 517 13.03 -9.43 -2.72
CA LYS A 517 12.95 -10.85 -2.36
C LYS A 517 11.50 -11.22 -2.09
N THR A 518 11.08 -12.36 -2.64
CA THR A 518 10.21 -13.25 -1.86
C THR A 518 11.10 -14.16 -1.02
N ASP A 519 11.20 -13.86 0.27
CA ASP A 519 12.29 -14.34 1.12
C ASP A 519 12.32 -15.88 1.24
N TYR A 520 11.15 -16.55 1.32
CA TYR A 520 11.11 -18.01 1.44
C TYR A 520 9.88 -18.64 0.79
N LEU A 521 10.07 -19.40 -0.29
CA LEU A 521 9.11 -20.44 -0.67
C LEU A 521 9.81 -21.79 -0.51
N TRP A 522 9.38 -22.53 0.51
CA TRP A 522 9.82 -23.91 0.75
C TRP A 522 9.21 -24.85 -0.31
N GLU A 523 9.76 -26.06 -0.44
CA GLU A 523 9.34 -27.04 -1.45
C GLU A 523 7.83 -27.30 -1.49
N ASN A 524 7.14 -27.21 -0.34
CA ASN A 524 5.69 -27.36 -0.23
C ASN A 524 4.89 -26.28 -1.00
N TYR A 525 5.53 -25.18 -1.36
CA TYR A 525 4.92 -24.07 -2.10
C TYR A 525 5.48 -23.93 -3.52
N LYS A 526 6.33 -24.83 -4.00
CA LYS A 526 6.93 -24.68 -5.35
C LYS A 526 5.90 -24.55 -6.47
N THR A 527 4.71 -25.12 -6.31
CA THR A 527 3.61 -25.03 -7.28
C THR A 527 3.02 -23.62 -7.39
N ILE A 528 3.18 -22.74 -6.39
CA ILE A 528 2.66 -21.37 -6.47
C ILE A 528 3.60 -20.44 -7.24
N LEU A 529 4.90 -20.76 -7.33
CA LEU A 529 5.94 -19.97 -8.02
C LEU A 529 5.59 -19.66 -9.47
N VAL A 530 4.91 -20.59 -10.15
CA VAL A 530 4.47 -20.44 -11.55
C VAL A 530 3.59 -19.22 -11.78
N ASN A 531 2.95 -18.70 -10.73
CA ASN A 531 2.09 -17.53 -10.83
C ASN A 531 2.86 -16.21 -10.79
N PHE A 532 4.12 -16.23 -10.35
CA PHE A 532 4.96 -15.05 -10.16
C PHE A 532 5.86 -14.75 -11.38
N VAL A 533 5.87 -15.63 -12.38
CA VAL A 533 6.55 -15.40 -13.66
C VAL A 533 5.54 -15.04 -14.76
N PRO A 534 5.98 -14.35 -15.83
CA PRO A 534 5.11 -14.04 -16.96
C PRO A 534 4.51 -15.31 -17.58
N ILE A 535 3.31 -15.19 -18.14
CA ILE A 535 2.55 -16.36 -18.63
C ILE A 535 3.30 -17.16 -19.70
N ALA A 536 4.14 -16.51 -20.50
CA ALA A 536 4.96 -17.16 -21.51
C ALA A 536 6.00 -18.13 -20.95
N TYR A 537 6.39 -17.96 -19.69
CA TYR A 537 7.47 -18.72 -19.07
C TYR A 537 6.98 -19.82 -18.13
N ARG A 538 5.66 -19.92 -17.89
CA ARG A 538 5.10 -20.85 -16.89
C ARG A 538 5.38 -22.31 -17.20
N ASP A 539 5.27 -22.71 -18.46
CA ASP A 539 5.49 -24.11 -18.88
C ASP A 539 6.94 -24.53 -18.63
N GLU A 540 7.89 -23.63 -18.87
CA GLU A 540 9.30 -23.91 -18.62
C GLU A 540 9.63 -23.90 -17.13
N LEU A 541 9.11 -22.95 -16.35
CA LEU A 541 9.29 -22.96 -14.91
C LEU A 541 8.74 -24.27 -14.31
N GLN A 542 7.57 -24.74 -14.75
CA GLN A 542 7.03 -26.04 -14.33
C GLN A 542 7.96 -27.21 -14.65
N LYS A 543 8.67 -27.16 -15.80
CA LYS A 543 9.68 -28.15 -16.15
C LYS A 543 10.90 -28.04 -15.23
N ASP A 544 11.38 -26.83 -14.96
CA ASP A 544 12.54 -26.59 -14.11
C ASP A 544 12.27 -27.05 -12.66
N LEU A 545 11.08 -26.78 -12.11
CA LEU A 545 10.66 -27.24 -10.79
C LEU A 545 10.60 -28.76 -10.63
N LYS A 546 10.52 -29.50 -11.74
CA LYS A 546 10.62 -30.99 -11.76
C LYS A 546 12.04 -31.47 -11.99
N THR A 547 12.88 -30.64 -12.62
CA THR A 547 14.22 -31.01 -13.09
C THR A 547 15.29 -30.68 -12.06
N TYR A 548 15.21 -29.51 -11.44
CA TYR A 548 16.17 -29.06 -10.43
C TYR A 548 15.83 -29.71 -9.09
N SER A 549 16.43 -30.88 -8.84
CA SER A 549 16.51 -31.52 -7.53
C SER A 549 17.78 -31.10 -6.79
N PHE A 550 17.87 -31.38 -5.47
CA PHE A 550 19.08 -31.12 -4.67
C PHE A 550 20.34 -31.71 -5.34
N ALA A 551 20.29 -32.99 -5.74
CA ALA A 551 21.39 -33.67 -6.42
C ALA A 551 21.72 -33.04 -7.78
N LYS A 552 20.69 -32.58 -8.52
CA LYS A 552 20.90 -31.94 -9.81
C LYS A 552 21.59 -30.59 -9.66
N ILE A 553 21.15 -29.75 -8.72
CA ILE A 553 21.77 -28.45 -8.48
C ILE A 553 23.22 -28.62 -8.02
N LYS A 554 23.47 -29.54 -7.08
CA LYS A 554 24.82 -29.84 -6.57
C LYS A 554 25.78 -30.32 -7.66
N SER A 555 25.30 -31.04 -8.67
CA SER A 555 26.12 -31.46 -9.81
C SER A 555 26.32 -30.37 -10.86
N MET A 556 25.47 -29.35 -10.91
CA MET A 556 25.55 -28.27 -11.89
C MET A 556 26.42 -27.09 -11.44
N THR A 557 26.60 -26.88 -10.13
CA THR A 557 27.35 -25.73 -9.61
C THR A 557 27.94 -26.02 -8.21
N THR A 558 29.16 -25.55 -7.99
CA THR A 558 29.87 -25.63 -6.71
C THR A 558 29.22 -24.77 -5.62
N SER A 559 28.62 -23.64 -6.00
CA SER A 559 27.85 -22.75 -5.11
C SER A 559 26.53 -23.36 -4.62
N ARG A 560 26.12 -24.50 -5.20
CA ARG A 560 24.79 -25.12 -5.00
C ARG A 560 23.63 -24.15 -5.29
N THR A 561 23.87 -23.13 -6.11
CA THR A 561 22.90 -22.08 -6.41
C THR A 561 22.81 -21.80 -7.91
N ILE A 562 21.60 -21.89 -8.46
CA ILE A 562 21.29 -21.55 -9.85
C ILE A 562 20.35 -20.34 -9.84
N ALA A 563 20.63 -19.33 -10.65
CA ALA A 563 19.68 -18.27 -10.95
C ALA A 563 19.18 -18.43 -12.39
N LYS A 564 17.87 -18.39 -12.62
CA LYS A 564 17.31 -18.46 -13.98
C LYS A 564 16.38 -17.28 -14.24
N ASN A 565 16.61 -16.57 -15.34
CA ASN A 565 15.80 -15.44 -15.81
C ASN A 565 14.55 -15.96 -16.56
N TYR A 566 13.37 -15.46 -16.19
CA TYR A 566 12.07 -15.68 -16.84
C TYR A 566 11.46 -14.33 -17.25
N GLY A 567 12.09 -13.65 -18.20
CA GLY A 567 11.70 -12.31 -18.65
C GLY A 567 12.33 -11.23 -17.76
N ASP A 568 11.53 -10.56 -16.94
CA ASP A 568 11.96 -9.51 -16.01
C ASP A 568 11.98 -9.96 -14.54
N ILE A 569 11.96 -11.29 -14.33
CA ILE A 569 12.02 -11.98 -13.03
C ILE A 569 13.13 -13.02 -13.05
N TYR A 570 13.84 -13.16 -11.93
CA TYR A 570 14.75 -14.26 -11.66
C TYR A 570 14.16 -15.18 -10.60
N VAL A 571 14.28 -16.49 -10.82
CA VAL A 571 14.08 -17.50 -9.79
C VAL A 571 15.46 -18.02 -9.41
N VAL A 572 15.82 -17.94 -8.13
CA VAL A 572 17.03 -18.52 -7.58
C VAL A 572 16.68 -19.82 -6.86
N TYR A 573 17.43 -20.87 -7.19
CA TYR A 573 17.32 -22.21 -6.66
C TYR A 573 18.57 -22.50 -5.84
N THR A 574 18.44 -22.63 -4.52
CA THR A 574 19.56 -22.94 -3.63
C THR A 574 19.35 -24.31 -3.00
N ALA A 575 20.25 -25.24 -3.28
CA ALA A 575 20.26 -26.56 -2.66
C ALA A 575 20.95 -26.49 -1.30
N GLY A 576 20.19 -26.78 -0.24
CA GLY A 576 20.64 -26.76 1.15
C GLY A 576 20.32 -28.06 1.86
N ASN A 577 21.07 -28.36 2.92
CA ASN A 577 20.71 -29.43 3.85
C ASN A 577 20.29 -28.76 5.16
N PHE A 578 19.03 -28.91 5.54
CA PHE A 578 18.46 -28.27 6.72
C PHE A 578 18.00 -29.37 7.68
N PHE A 579 18.64 -29.46 8.85
CA PHE A 579 18.42 -30.53 9.83
C PHE A 579 18.53 -31.96 9.26
N GLY A 580 19.49 -32.20 8.36
CA GLY A 580 19.70 -33.52 7.75
C GLY A 580 18.79 -33.80 6.54
N VAL A 581 17.86 -32.89 6.22
CA VAL A 581 16.96 -33.04 5.06
C VAL A 581 17.49 -32.22 3.89
N ASP A 582 17.70 -32.89 2.76
CA ASP A 582 18.03 -32.24 1.49
C ASP A 582 16.81 -31.46 0.99
N THR A 583 16.99 -30.15 0.82
CA THR A 583 15.92 -29.22 0.44
C THR A 583 16.38 -28.28 -0.66
N ILE A 584 15.41 -27.71 -1.37
CA ILE A 584 15.64 -26.61 -2.30
C ILE A 584 14.88 -25.41 -1.80
N ARG A 585 15.61 -24.32 -1.63
CA ARG A 585 15.06 -23.00 -1.37
C ARG A 585 14.83 -22.28 -2.70
N TYR A 586 13.64 -21.70 -2.84
CA TYR A 586 13.27 -20.89 -4.00
C TYR A 586 13.09 -19.44 -3.57
N GLU A 587 13.74 -18.53 -4.29
CA GLU A 587 13.66 -17.09 -4.05
C GLU A 587 13.38 -16.38 -5.37
N LEU A 588 12.46 -15.40 -5.36
CA LEU A 588 12.12 -14.59 -6.54
C LEU A 588 12.74 -13.22 -6.41
N TYR A 589 13.23 -12.71 -7.54
CA TYR A 589 13.90 -11.42 -7.63
C TYR A 589 13.47 -10.66 -8.88
N THR A 590 13.23 -9.35 -8.78
CA THR A 590 12.96 -8.50 -9.95
C THR A 590 14.22 -8.02 -10.67
N THR A 591 15.39 -8.24 -10.04
CA THR A 591 16.75 -7.96 -10.53
C THR A 591 17.70 -9.07 -10.12
N LEU A 592 18.76 -9.35 -10.89
CA LEU A 592 19.75 -10.34 -10.48
C LEU A 592 20.48 -9.85 -9.20
N PRO A 593 20.54 -10.64 -8.12
CA PRO A 593 21.14 -10.21 -6.86
C PRO A 593 22.60 -9.85 -6.98
N ASN A 594 23.05 -8.88 -6.19
CA ASN A 594 24.41 -8.36 -6.27
C ASN A 594 25.48 -9.41 -6.00
N TYR A 595 25.29 -10.26 -4.99
CA TYR A 595 26.21 -11.36 -4.70
C TYR A 595 26.34 -12.37 -5.86
N ILE A 596 25.29 -12.54 -6.68
CA ILE A 596 25.33 -13.35 -7.91
C ILE A 596 26.00 -12.59 -9.04
N ARG A 597 25.75 -11.28 -9.18
CA ARG A 597 26.38 -10.40 -10.18
C ARG A 597 27.88 -10.27 -9.99
N GLU A 598 28.34 -10.19 -8.74
CA GLU A 598 29.74 -10.02 -8.36
C GLU A 598 30.48 -11.37 -8.32
N GLY A 599 29.79 -12.45 -7.95
CA GLY A 599 30.33 -13.82 -7.96
C GLY A 599 30.35 -14.50 -9.34
N LYS A 600 30.66 -13.77 -10.41
CA LYS A 600 30.71 -14.32 -11.78
C LYS A 600 31.65 -15.54 -11.85
N GLY A 601 31.14 -16.64 -12.40
CA GLY A 601 31.86 -17.93 -12.49
C GLY A 601 31.65 -18.87 -11.30
N TYR A 602 31.16 -18.36 -10.15
CA TYR A 602 30.79 -19.18 -9.00
C TYR A 602 29.31 -19.62 -9.04
N TYR A 603 28.43 -18.71 -9.49
CA TYR A 603 27.00 -18.96 -9.65
C TYR A 603 26.65 -19.28 -11.11
N LEU A 604 25.71 -20.22 -11.31
CA LEU A 604 25.20 -20.54 -12.65
C LEU A 604 23.98 -19.66 -12.96
N VAL A 605 24.09 -18.80 -13.98
CA VAL A 605 22.99 -17.94 -14.44
C VAL A 605 22.46 -18.44 -15.79
N LEU A 606 21.18 -18.77 -15.84
CA LEU A 606 20.50 -19.32 -17.01
C LEU A 606 19.40 -18.38 -17.53
N SER A 607 18.95 -18.61 -18.76
CA SER A 607 17.80 -17.90 -19.36
C SER A 607 16.74 -18.89 -19.78
N ALA A 608 15.49 -18.55 -19.50
CA ALA A 608 14.31 -19.29 -19.90
C ALA A 608 13.93 -18.97 -21.37
N LYS A 609 13.43 -19.98 -22.08
CA LYS A 609 12.78 -19.91 -23.39
C LYS A 609 11.26 -19.70 -23.24
N PRO A 610 10.72 -18.55 -23.68
CA PRO A 610 9.28 -18.32 -23.64
C PRO A 610 8.53 -19.29 -24.57
N ASN A 611 7.29 -19.61 -24.22
CA ASN A 611 6.38 -20.33 -25.09
C ASN A 611 6.07 -19.47 -26.32
N THR A 612 6.37 -20.00 -27.51
CA THR A 612 6.28 -19.32 -28.80
C THR A 612 4.87 -18.88 -29.19
N LYS A 613 3.83 -19.42 -28.53
CA LYS A 613 2.43 -18.98 -28.74
C LYS A 613 2.16 -17.55 -28.26
N TYR A 614 3.01 -17.02 -27.39
CA TYR A 614 2.93 -15.64 -26.93
C TYR A 614 3.92 -14.79 -27.72
N VAL A 615 3.41 -14.08 -28.72
CA VAL A 615 4.18 -13.10 -29.51
C VAL A 615 3.88 -11.70 -28.96
N GLN A 616 4.84 -10.78 -29.08
CA GLN A 616 4.68 -9.37 -28.67
C GLN A 616 3.59 -8.65 -29.44
#